data_AF-A0A7Y5UYP8-F1
#
_entry.id   AF-A0A7Y5UYP8-F1
#
_cell.length_a   1.000
_cell.length_b   1.000
_cell.length_c   1.000
_cell.angle_alpha   90.00
_cell.angle_beta   90.00
_cell.angle_gamma   90.00
#
_symmetry.space_group_name_H-M   'P 1'
#
loop_
_entity.id
_entity.type
_entity.pdbx_description
1 polymer ?
#
loop_
_entity_poly.entity_id
_entity_poly.type
_entity_poly.pdbx_seq_one_letter_code
_entity_poly.pdbx_strand_id
1 'polypeptide(L)'
;MSDQQPDPMPDGDLHPALDDQVEALYALVRSLFREKVAHDLLDAFEAAFSALPDEATRAEVVGYWLDFYRLQRYKLLRRRRRPKFQERLKACSACGYPTSHRHHLWDVATHGENRVTIQLCANCHELHHLMYNALVRQSEYSRKLVLHALFSGRINRDTGVRILGWCLATIRYEAGNGWIAPGSDRREQVEERLHWSEFLKIQDAQKGET
;
A
#
# COMPACT_ATOMS: atom_id res chain seq x y z
N MET A 1 12.02 55.32 9.43
CA MET A 1 11.34 54.05 9.13
C MET A 1 12.24 53.35 8.13
N SER A 2 12.94 52.31 8.58
CA SER A 2 13.98 51.61 7.83
C SER A 2 13.31 50.51 7.01
N ASP A 3 13.31 50.65 5.68
CA ASP A 3 13.01 49.56 4.76
C ASP A 3 14.14 48.53 4.85
N GLN A 4 13.96 47.50 5.67
CA GLN A 4 14.73 46.27 5.58
C GLN A 4 14.03 45.36 4.59
N GLN A 5 14.62 45.18 3.40
CA GLN A 5 14.31 44.03 2.57
C GLN A 5 14.60 42.75 3.36
N PRO A 6 13.72 41.73 3.29
CA PRO A 6 13.99 40.45 3.92
C PRO A 6 15.21 39.82 3.24
N ASP A 7 16.14 39.30 4.04
CA ASP A 7 17.25 38.48 3.54
C ASP A 7 16.71 37.36 2.65
N PRO A 8 17.34 37.08 1.51
CA PRO A 8 17.02 35.87 0.75
C PRO A 8 17.29 34.67 1.65
N MET A 9 16.27 33.81 1.80
CA MET A 9 16.44 32.50 2.40
C MET A 9 17.59 31.79 1.69
N PRO A 10 18.50 31.12 2.40
CA PRO A 10 19.47 30.28 1.73
C PRO A 10 18.70 29.15 1.07
N ASP A 11 18.60 29.18 -0.26
CA ASP A 11 18.39 27.99 -1.08
C ASP A 11 19.63 27.10 -0.89
N GLY A 12 19.72 26.51 0.30
CA GLY A 12 20.56 25.36 0.55
C GLY A 12 19.88 24.19 -0.14
N ASP A 13 20.11 24.08 -1.45
CA ASP A 13 19.85 22.88 -2.21
C ASP A 13 20.48 21.70 -1.44
N LEU A 14 19.63 20.97 -0.72
CA LEU A 14 19.95 19.69 -0.11
C LEU A 14 20.02 18.64 -1.23
N HIS A 15 20.81 18.92 -2.27
CA HIS A 15 21.20 17.91 -3.23
C HIS A 15 22.23 17.02 -2.51
N PRO A 16 21.94 15.73 -2.32
CA PRO A 16 22.90 14.81 -1.72
C PRO A 16 24.19 14.85 -2.54
N ALA A 17 25.33 14.72 -1.87
CA ALA A 17 26.64 14.76 -2.51
C ALA A 17 26.70 13.72 -3.63
N LEU A 18 27.49 13.98 -4.67
CA LEU A 18 27.56 13.09 -5.83
C LEU A 18 27.90 11.65 -5.45
N ASP A 19 28.82 11.47 -4.49
CA ASP A 19 29.19 10.15 -3.98
C ASP A 19 28.00 9.42 -3.34
N ASP A 20 27.15 10.14 -2.60
CA ASP A 20 25.93 9.57 -2.01
C ASP A 20 24.94 9.13 -3.11
N GLN A 21 24.85 9.89 -4.20
CA GLN A 21 24.00 9.56 -5.34
C GLN A 21 24.51 8.33 -6.10
N VAL A 22 25.83 8.22 -6.29
CA VAL A 22 26.47 7.06 -6.93
C VAL A 22 26.26 5.81 -6.08
N GLU A 23 26.49 5.88 -4.76
CA GLU A 23 26.25 4.75 -3.86
C GLU A 23 24.77 4.34 -3.84
N ALA A 24 23.85 5.30 -3.84
CA ALA A 24 22.43 5.03 -3.93
C ALA A 24 22.05 4.34 -5.25
N LEU A 25 22.65 4.76 -6.37
CA LEU A 25 22.47 4.10 -7.68
C LEU A 25 23.00 2.66 -7.64
N TYR A 26 24.18 2.44 -7.07
CA TYR A 26 24.81 1.13 -7.03
C TYR A 26 24.03 0.15 -6.15
N ALA A 27 23.58 0.60 -4.97
CA ALA A 27 22.69 -0.16 -4.11
C ALA A 27 21.39 -0.54 -4.83
N LEU A 28 20.85 0.38 -5.63
CA LEU A 28 19.62 0.14 -6.39
C LEU A 28 19.82 -0.91 -7.49
N VAL A 29 20.90 -0.82 -8.27
CA VAL A 29 21.27 -1.84 -9.28
C VAL A 29 21.43 -3.21 -8.64
N ARG A 30 22.20 -3.31 -7.53
CA ARG A 30 22.37 -4.58 -6.79
C ARG A 30 21.06 -5.16 -6.28
N SER A 31 20.09 -4.30 -5.90
CA SER A 31 18.78 -4.75 -5.44
C SER A 31 17.88 -5.30 -6.56
N LEU A 32 18.12 -4.89 -7.80
CA LEU A 32 17.27 -5.19 -8.96
C LEU A 32 17.74 -6.39 -9.78
N PHE A 33 19.04 -6.65 -9.81
CA PHE A 33 19.65 -7.64 -10.68
C PHE A 33 20.33 -8.76 -9.89
N ARG A 34 20.53 -9.91 -10.55
CA ARG A 34 21.34 -11.00 -10.00
C ARG A 34 22.81 -10.55 -9.96
N GLU A 35 23.56 -11.07 -8.99
CA GLU A 35 24.94 -10.67 -8.67
C GLU A 35 25.83 -10.44 -9.90
N LYS A 36 25.94 -11.43 -10.79
CA LYS A 36 26.76 -11.29 -12.02
C LYS A 36 26.33 -10.10 -12.88
N VAL A 37 25.03 -9.97 -13.16
CA VAL A 37 24.49 -8.89 -14.01
C VAL A 37 24.63 -7.53 -13.32
N ALA A 38 24.44 -7.50 -12.00
CA ALA A 38 24.67 -6.29 -11.22
C ALA A 38 26.13 -5.85 -11.35
N HIS A 39 27.08 -6.76 -11.17
CA HIS A 39 28.51 -6.46 -11.31
C HIS A 39 28.85 -5.91 -12.70
N ASP A 40 28.44 -6.60 -13.77
CA ASP A 40 28.68 -6.17 -15.15
C ASP A 40 28.14 -4.74 -15.42
N LEU A 41 26.99 -4.38 -14.82
CA LEU A 41 26.40 -3.04 -14.93
C LEU A 41 27.16 -2.00 -14.12
N LEU A 42 27.64 -2.35 -12.92
CA LEU A 42 28.40 -1.43 -12.08
C LEU A 42 29.75 -1.10 -12.72
N ASP A 43 30.45 -2.08 -13.27
CA ASP A 43 31.71 -1.87 -13.99
C ASP A 43 31.50 -0.93 -15.19
N ALA A 44 30.39 -1.08 -15.91
CA ALA A 44 30.03 -0.20 -17.01
C ALA A 44 29.73 1.24 -16.54
N PHE A 45 29.08 1.41 -15.38
CA PHE A 45 28.85 2.72 -14.78
C PHE A 45 30.15 3.38 -14.33
N GLU A 46 31.05 2.65 -13.66
CA GLU A 46 32.36 3.15 -13.25
C GLU A 46 33.17 3.65 -14.45
N ALA A 47 33.23 2.85 -15.52
CA ALA A 47 33.90 3.23 -16.76
C ALA A 47 33.26 4.47 -17.41
N ALA A 48 31.93 4.53 -17.48
CA ALA A 48 31.20 5.64 -18.08
C ALA A 48 31.38 6.94 -17.28
N PHE A 49 31.22 6.90 -15.94
CA PHE A 49 31.34 8.09 -15.09
C PHE A 49 32.76 8.63 -15.01
N SER A 50 33.76 7.74 -15.07
CA SER A 50 35.17 8.14 -15.11
C SER A 50 35.54 8.84 -16.43
N ALA A 51 34.82 8.57 -17.52
CA ALA A 51 35.03 9.19 -18.83
C ALA A 51 34.32 10.56 -18.98
N LEU A 52 33.49 10.98 -18.01
CA LEU A 52 32.78 12.26 -18.07
C LEU A 52 33.70 13.43 -17.70
N PRO A 53 33.53 14.59 -18.35
CA PRO A 53 34.51 15.68 -18.32
C PRO A 53 34.54 16.46 -17.00
N ASP A 54 33.43 16.51 -16.28
CA ASP A 54 33.28 17.31 -15.06
C ASP A 54 32.24 16.71 -14.10
N GLU A 55 32.27 17.19 -12.86
CA GLU A 55 31.43 16.71 -11.77
C GLU A 55 29.94 17.03 -11.96
N ALA A 56 29.60 18.17 -12.57
CA ALA A 56 28.21 18.57 -12.79
C ALA A 56 27.55 17.68 -13.84
N THR A 57 28.25 17.41 -14.95
CA THR A 57 27.81 16.45 -15.98
C THR A 57 27.66 15.05 -15.37
N ARG A 58 28.58 14.63 -14.50
CA ARG A 58 28.48 13.35 -13.80
C ARG A 58 27.24 13.29 -12.90
N ALA A 59 26.97 14.35 -12.14
CA ALA A 59 25.79 14.43 -11.28
C ALA A 59 24.48 14.35 -12.05
N GLU A 60 24.36 15.04 -13.19
CA GLU A 60 23.17 14.97 -14.04
C GLU A 60 22.93 13.54 -14.55
N VAL A 61 23.97 12.88 -15.07
CA VAL A 61 23.88 11.52 -15.60
C VAL A 61 23.56 10.51 -14.49
N VAL A 62 24.19 10.63 -13.33
CA VAL A 62 23.88 9.78 -12.15
C VAL A 62 22.42 9.98 -11.73
N GLY A 63 21.97 11.23 -11.61
CA GLY A 63 20.58 11.56 -11.28
C GLY A 63 19.58 10.94 -12.24
N TYR A 64 19.84 11.03 -13.56
CA TYR A 64 19.02 10.39 -14.59
C TYR A 64 18.91 8.87 -14.37
N TRP A 65 20.03 8.17 -14.18
CA TRP A 65 20.03 6.72 -14.02
C TRP A 65 19.39 6.29 -12.70
N LEU A 66 19.59 7.07 -11.65
CA LEU A 66 19.00 6.84 -10.34
C LEU A 66 17.47 6.93 -10.43
N ASP A 67 16.92 7.93 -11.11
CA ASP A 67 15.48 8.04 -11.35
C ASP A 67 14.95 6.93 -12.27
N PHE A 68 15.70 6.57 -13.31
CA PHE A 68 15.35 5.44 -14.17
C PHE A 68 15.21 4.13 -13.37
N TYR A 69 16.21 3.77 -12.55
CA TYR A 69 16.15 2.54 -11.77
C TYR A 69 15.16 2.62 -10.60
N ARG A 70 14.90 3.82 -10.05
CA ARG A 70 13.81 4.02 -9.08
C ARG A 70 12.47 3.68 -9.71
N LEU A 71 12.24 4.14 -10.95
CA LEU A 71 11.05 3.80 -11.71
C LEU A 71 10.98 2.30 -12.03
N GLN A 72 12.10 1.66 -12.40
CA GLN A 72 12.11 0.20 -12.62
C GLN A 72 11.77 -0.58 -11.34
N ARG A 73 12.36 -0.20 -10.20
CA ARG A 73 12.03 -0.78 -8.89
C ARG A 73 10.56 -0.58 -8.55
N TYR A 74 10.04 0.62 -8.76
CA TYR A 74 8.63 0.92 -8.57
C TYR A 74 7.72 0.04 -9.44
N LYS A 75 8.02 -0.11 -10.73
CA LYS A 75 7.28 -1.00 -11.65
C LYS A 75 7.33 -2.46 -11.21
N LEU A 76 8.49 -2.94 -10.75
CA LEU A 76 8.65 -4.29 -10.25
C LEU A 76 7.86 -4.53 -8.96
N LEU A 77 7.91 -3.60 -8.01
CA LEU A 77 7.14 -3.67 -6.78
C LEU A 77 5.64 -3.68 -7.06
N ARG A 78 5.15 -2.95 -8.06
CA ARG A 78 3.72 -2.97 -8.43
C ARG A 78 3.32 -4.19 -9.25
N ARG A 79 4.27 -5.03 -9.68
CA ARG A 79 3.95 -6.26 -10.41
C ARG A 79 3.49 -7.35 -9.45
N ARG A 80 2.17 -7.56 -9.41
CA ARG A 80 1.56 -8.69 -8.69
C ARG A 80 2.08 -10.01 -9.27
N ARG A 81 2.68 -10.86 -8.43
CA ARG A 81 3.06 -12.21 -8.87
C ARG A 81 1.82 -13.07 -9.12
N ARG A 82 1.96 -14.07 -9.99
CA ARG A 82 0.92 -15.08 -10.20
C ARG A 82 0.73 -15.91 -8.91
N PRO A 83 -0.51 -16.14 -8.43
CA PRO A 83 -0.76 -17.06 -7.33
C PRO A 83 -0.40 -18.50 -7.71
N LYS A 84 0.17 -19.24 -6.75
CA LYS A 84 0.41 -20.67 -6.87
C LYS A 84 -0.91 -21.44 -6.72
N PHE A 85 -0.99 -22.64 -7.28
CA PHE A 85 -2.17 -23.50 -7.18
C PHE A 85 -2.60 -23.75 -5.72
N GLN A 86 -1.65 -24.11 -4.86
CA GLN A 86 -1.92 -24.32 -3.42
C GLN A 86 -2.49 -23.08 -2.72
N GLU A 87 -2.15 -21.87 -3.17
CA GLU A 87 -2.70 -20.64 -2.59
C GLU A 87 -4.18 -20.46 -2.97
N ARG A 88 -4.59 -20.93 -4.15
CA ARG A 88 -5.98 -20.85 -4.62
C ARG A 88 -6.91 -21.87 -3.93
N LEU A 89 -6.33 -22.97 -3.43
CA LEU A 89 -7.04 -24.00 -2.66
C LEU A 89 -7.16 -23.68 -1.17
N LYS A 90 -6.51 -22.62 -0.69
CA LYS A 90 -6.71 -22.20 0.70
C LYS A 90 -8.12 -21.62 0.83
N ALA A 91 -8.83 -22.03 1.88
CA ALA A 91 -10.13 -21.48 2.19
C ALA A 91 -10.04 -19.98 2.52
N CYS A 92 -11.14 -19.27 2.28
CA CYS A 92 -11.31 -17.88 2.67
C CYS A 92 -11.09 -17.74 4.19
N SER A 93 -10.16 -16.89 4.58
CA SER A 93 -9.83 -16.61 5.98
C SER A 93 -10.98 -15.93 6.72
N ALA A 94 -11.93 -15.32 6.00
CA ALA A 94 -13.10 -14.67 6.59
C ALA A 94 -14.24 -15.68 6.85
N CYS A 95 -14.72 -16.33 5.79
CA CYS A 95 -15.96 -17.12 5.80
C CYS A 95 -15.77 -18.63 5.56
N GLY A 96 -14.55 -19.10 5.32
CA GLY A 96 -14.26 -20.53 5.09
C GLY A 96 -14.58 -21.07 3.70
N TYR A 97 -15.06 -20.25 2.75
CA TYR A 97 -15.32 -20.69 1.37
C TYR A 97 -14.06 -21.34 0.75
N PRO A 98 -14.14 -22.53 0.13
CA PRO A 98 -12.98 -23.41 -0.10
C PRO A 98 -11.99 -22.89 -1.14
N THR A 99 -12.39 -21.96 -2.00
CA THR A 99 -11.49 -21.32 -2.98
C THR A 99 -11.35 -19.84 -2.69
N SER A 100 -10.16 -19.31 -2.90
CA SER A 100 -9.89 -17.91 -2.58
C SER A 100 -8.84 -17.31 -3.48
N HIS A 101 -8.71 -16.00 -3.36
CA HIS A 101 -7.66 -15.22 -3.96
C HIS A 101 -6.78 -14.63 -2.86
N ARG A 102 -5.47 -14.59 -3.15
CA ARG A 102 -4.52 -13.83 -2.36
C ARG A 102 -4.89 -12.35 -2.42
N HIS A 103 -5.35 -11.82 -1.30
CA HIS A 103 -5.59 -10.40 -1.11
C HIS A 103 -4.42 -9.80 -0.32
N HIS A 104 -3.85 -8.73 -0.84
CA HIS A 104 -2.87 -7.94 -0.11
C HIS A 104 -3.64 -7.02 0.83
N LEU A 105 -3.42 -7.16 2.13
CA LEU A 105 -4.13 -6.39 3.14
C LEU A 105 -3.96 -4.89 2.90
N TRP A 106 -2.73 -4.51 2.61
CA TRP A 106 -2.40 -3.22 2.04
C TRP A 106 -2.49 -3.36 0.52
N ASP A 107 -3.43 -2.64 -0.10
CA ASP A 107 -3.73 -2.68 -1.52
C ASP A 107 -2.44 -2.68 -2.38
N VAL A 108 -2.31 -3.68 -3.25
CA VAL A 108 -1.17 -3.79 -4.17
C VAL A 108 -1.05 -2.60 -5.12
N ALA A 109 -2.17 -1.96 -5.45
CA ALA A 109 -2.18 -0.76 -6.28
C ALA A 109 -1.47 0.40 -5.58
N THR A 110 -1.66 0.54 -4.27
CA THR A 110 -1.09 1.64 -3.47
C THR A 110 0.31 1.28 -2.95
N HIS A 111 0.48 0.06 -2.44
CA HIS A 111 1.64 -0.35 -1.63
C HIS A 111 2.56 -1.35 -2.35
N GLY A 112 2.22 -1.74 -3.57
CA GLY A 112 2.91 -2.80 -4.28
C GLY A 112 2.76 -4.18 -3.63
N GLU A 113 3.46 -5.14 -4.21
CA GLU A 113 3.55 -6.52 -3.78
C GLU A 113 4.21 -6.58 -2.40
N ASN A 114 3.40 -6.85 -1.37
CA ASN A 114 3.84 -7.00 0.01
C ASN A 114 3.60 -8.41 0.57
N ARG A 115 4.24 -8.70 1.71
CA ARG A 115 4.16 -10.01 2.38
C ARG A 115 2.90 -10.17 3.23
N VAL A 116 2.18 -9.08 3.51
CA VAL A 116 0.99 -9.10 4.37
C VAL A 116 -0.24 -9.42 3.54
N THR A 117 -0.43 -10.72 3.31
CA THR A 117 -1.54 -11.20 2.47
C THR A 117 -2.41 -12.20 3.19
N ILE A 118 -3.72 -12.06 2.99
CA ILE A 118 -4.75 -12.95 3.49
C ILE A 118 -5.47 -13.62 2.31
N GLN A 119 -6.18 -14.71 2.58
CA GLN A 119 -6.94 -15.42 1.55
C GLN A 119 -8.41 -15.00 1.65
N LEU A 120 -8.94 -14.37 0.61
CA LEU A 120 -10.35 -13.96 0.55
C LEU A 120 -11.04 -14.54 -0.68
N CYS A 121 -12.26 -15.06 -0.52
CA CYS A 121 -13.11 -15.33 -1.67
C CYS A 121 -13.56 -14.02 -2.31
N ALA A 122 -14.14 -14.08 -3.52
CA ALA A 122 -14.54 -12.89 -4.27
C ALA A 122 -15.48 -11.97 -3.46
N ASN A 123 -16.45 -12.53 -2.73
CA ASN A 123 -17.40 -11.75 -1.96
C ASN A 123 -16.77 -11.05 -0.75
N CYS A 124 -15.92 -11.75 0.01
CA CYS A 124 -15.22 -11.14 1.15
C CYS A 124 -14.15 -10.13 0.68
N HIS A 125 -13.53 -10.37 -0.47
CA HIS A 125 -12.60 -9.44 -1.10
C HIS A 125 -13.30 -8.13 -1.49
N GLU A 126 -14.46 -8.22 -2.14
CA GLU A 126 -15.25 -7.06 -2.51
C GLU A 126 -15.77 -6.32 -1.27
N LEU A 127 -16.29 -7.05 -0.28
CA LEU A 127 -16.79 -6.45 0.96
C LEU A 127 -15.70 -5.67 1.71
N HIS A 128 -14.45 -6.15 1.70
CA HIS A 128 -13.31 -5.42 2.26
C HIS A 128 -13.13 -4.05 1.57
N HIS A 129 -13.11 -4.04 0.22
CA HIS A 129 -12.95 -2.80 -0.54
C HIS A 129 -14.12 -1.84 -0.38
N LEU A 130 -15.35 -2.35 -0.34
CA LEU A 130 -16.54 -1.55 -0.09
C LEU A 130 -16.50 -0.91 1.31
N MET A 131 -16.10 -1.66 2.34
CA MET A 131 -15.91 -1.12 3.70
C MET A 131 -14.84 -0.03 3.73
N TYR A 132 -13.68 -0.29 3.13
CA TYR A 132 -12.60 0.70 3.05
C TYR A 132 -13.08 1.98 2.35
N ASN A 133 -13.74 1.87 1.20
CA ASN A 133 -14.26 3.02 0.47
C ASN A 133 -15.35 3.78 1.24
N ALA A 134 -16.19 3.09 2.00
CA ALA A 134 -17.19 3.72 2.84
C ALA A 134 -16.56 4.53 3.99
N LEU A 135 -15.46 4.04 4.57
CA LEU A 135 -14.78 4.65 5.72
C LEU A 135 -13.76 5.74 5.34
N VAL A 136 -12.92 5.48 4.33
CA VAL A 136 -11.80 6.36 3.94
C VAL A 136 -12.19 7.31 2.82
N ARG A 137 -12.83 6.79 1.76
CA ARG A 137 -13.24 7.60 0.60
C ARG A 137 -14.61 8.25 0.78
N GLN A 138 -15.27 8.01 1.91
CA GLN A 138 -16.62 8.49 2.22
C GLN A 138 -17.64 8.18 1.10
N SER A 139 -17.46 7.05 0.40
CA SER A 139 -18.31 6.67 -0.73
C SER A 139 -19.69 6.24 -0.26
N GLU A 140 -20.73 7.02 -0.59
CA GLU A 140 -22.13 6.67 -0.28
C GLU A 140 -22.61 5.41 -1.02
N TYR A 141 -22.16 5.22 -2.26
CA TYR A 141 -22.47 4.02 -3.02
C TYR A 141 -21.93 2.77 -2.33
N SER A 142 -20.66 2.79 -1.94
CA SER A 142 -20.03 1.67 -1.22
C SER A 142 -20.71 1.44 0.13
N ARG A 143 -21.00 2.51 0.87
CA ARG A 143 -21.72 2.45 2.14
C ARG A 143 -23.05 1.72 2.01
N LYS A 144 -23.88 2.06 1.02
CA LYS A 144 -25.18 1.40 0.79
C LYS A 144 -25.02 -0.11 0.54
N LEU A 145 -24.02 -0.50 -0.25
CA LEU A 145 -23.73 -1.91 -0.52
C LEU A 145 -23.23 -2.66 0.73
N VAL A 146 -22.36 -2.03 1.54
CA VAL A 146 -21.90 -2.63 2.80
C VAL A 146 -23.08 -2.85 3.74
N LEU A 147 -23.92 -1.84 3.94
CA LEU A 147 -25.10 -1.96 4.81
C LEU A 147 -26.04 -3.06 4.30
N HIS A 148 -26.33 -3.09 2.99
CA HIS A 148 -27.12 -4.17 2.40
C HIS A 148 -26.50 -5.55 2.68
N ALA A 149 -25.19 -5.71 2.51
CA ALA A 149 -24.51 -6.98 2.76
C ALA A 149 -24.54 -7.37 4.24
N LEU A 150 -24.21 -6.45 5.16
CA LEU A 150 -24.19 -6.69 6.60
C LEU A 150 -25.57 -7.09 7.14
N PHE A 151 -26.62 -6.42 6.68
CA PHE A 151 -27.99 -6.64 7.14
C PHE A 151 -28.79 -7.63 6.29
N SER A 152 -28.15 -8.32 5.33
CA SER A 152 -28.79 -9.35 4.48
C SER A 152 -29.07 -10.67 5.21
N GLY A 153 -28.51 -10.87 6.41
CA GLY A 153 -28.51 -12.16 7.11
C GLY A 153 -27.56 -13.22 6.52
N ARG A 154 -26.78 -12.88 5.47
CA ARG A 154 -25.83 -13.80 4.83
C ARG A 154 -24.41 -13.68 5.36
N ILE A 155 -24.07 -12.56 6.00
CA ILE A 155 -22.76 -12.32 6.61
C ILE A 155 -22.88 -12.59 8.10
N ASN A 156 -22.28 -13.68 8.56
CA ASN A 156 -22.22 -13.96 9.99
C ASN A 156 -21.31 -12.97 10.73
N ARG A 157 -21.52 -12.85 12.04
CA ARG A 157 -20.74 -11.97 12.93
C ARG A 157 -19.23 -12.10 12.73
N ASP A 158 -18.69 -13.32 12.78
CA ASP A 158 -17.25 -13.56 12.74
C ASP A 158 -16.63 -13.12 11.41
N THR A 159 -17.33 -13.36 10.30
CA THR A 159 -16.92 -12.91 8.96
C THR A 159 -16.87 -11.39 8.91
N GLY A 160 -17.93 -10.71 9.36
CA GLY A 160 -17.99 -9.26 9.41
C GLY A 160 -16.85 -8.68 10.26
N VAL A 161 -16.68 -9.18 11.49
CA VAL A 161 -15.66 -8.72 12.43
C VAL A 161 -14.24 -8.88 11.86
N ARG A 162 -13.93 -10.01 11.22
CA ARG A 162 -12.61 -10.22 10.60
C ARG A 162 -12.36 -9.22 9.47
N ILE A 163 -13.33 -9.03 8.57
CA ILE A 163 -13.18 -8.12 7.43
C ILE A 163 -13.01 -6.67 7.90
N LEU A 164 -13.84 -6.22 8.85
CA LEU A 164 -13.68 -4.89 9.42
C LEU A 164 -12.32 -4.75 10.13
N GLY A 165 -11.90 -5.75 10.92
CA GLY A 165 -10.62 -5.72 11.62
C GLY A 165 -9.43 -5.53 10.68
N TRP A 166 -9.43 -6.22 9.54
CA TRP A 166 -8.45 -6.06 8.47
C TRP A 166 -8.52 -4.69 7.82
N CYS A 167 -9.73 -4.22 7.48
CA CYS A 167 -9.93 -2.88 6.92
C CYS A 167 -9.35 -1.79 7.85
N LEU A 168 -9.67 -1.85 9.15
CA LEU A 168 -9.16 -0.91 10.14
C LEU A 168 -7.64 -1.00 10.34
N ALA A 169 -7.05 -2.19 10.20
CA ALA A 169 -5.60 -2.35 10.24
C ALA A 169 -4.92 -1.65 9.05
N THR A 170 -5.51 -1.72 7.85
CA THR A 170 -5.05 -0.97 6.68
C THR A 170 -5.19 0.53 6.90
N ILE A 171 -6.34 1.00 7.38
CA ILE A 171 -6.58 2.42 7.66
C ILE A 171 -5.55 2.97 8.67
N ARG A 172 -5.29 2.26 9.77
CA ARG A 172 -4.28 2.67 10.76
C ARG A 172 -2.88 2.75 10.18
N TYR A 173 -2.51 1.77 9.36
CA TYR A 173 -1.21 1.77 8.70
C TYR A 173 -1.06 2.99 7.77
N GLU A 174 -2.04 3.25 6.92
CA GLU A 174 -1.99 4.36 5.97
C GLU A 174 -2.04 5.72 6.69
N ALA A 175 -2.85 5.87 7.73
CA ALA A 175 -2.92 7.08 8.54
C ALA A 175 -1.59 7.33 9.28
N GLY A 176 -0.98 6.29 9.84
CA GLY A 176 0.32 6.39 10.52
C GLY A 176 1.48 6.79 9.61
N ASN A 177 1.35 6.54 8.30
CA ASN A 177 2.31 7.00 7.29
C ASN A 177 1.93 8.35 6.64
N GLY A 178 0.85 8.99 7.10
CA GLY A 178 0.39 10.28 6.58
C GLY A 178 -0.24 10.21 5.18
N TRP A 179 -0.64 9.04 4.71
CA TRP A 179 -1.21 8.87 3.36
C TRP A 179 -2.72 9.14 3.28
N ILE A 180 -3.41 9.03 4.42
CA ILE A 180 -4.81 9.39 4.55
C ILE A 180 -5.01 10.22 5.82
N ALA A 181 -6.11 10.96 5.88
CA ALA A 181 -6.46 11.72 7.07
C ALA A 181 -6.65 10.79 8.29
N PRO A 182 -6.15 11.18 9.48
CA PRO A 182 -6.37 10.38 10.67
C PRO A 182 -7.85 10.40 11.07
N GLY A 183 -8.31 9.32 11.69
CA GLY A 183 -9.64 9.24 12.30
C GLY A 183 -10.66 8.37 11.58
N SER A 184 -10.37 7.90 10.35
CA SER A 184 -11.27 6.99 9.62
C SER A 184 -11.43 5.61 10.27
N ASP A 185 -10.57 5.25 11.22
CA ASP A 185 -10.62 4.01 12.00
C ASP A 185 -11.30 4.17 13.37
N ARG A 186 -11.69 5.39 13.73
CA ARG A 186 -12.32 5.68 15.02
C ARG A 186 -13.68 5.01 15.13
N ARG A 187 -14.05 4.65 16.36
CA ARG A 187 -15.31 3.95 16.65
C ARG A 187 -16.51 4.76 16.19
N GLU A 188 -16.49 6.08 16.40
CA GLU A 188 -17.57 6.99 16.00
C GLU A 188 -17.79 6.97 14.49
N GLN A 189 -16.69 7.02 13.71
CA GLN A 189 -16.75 6.96 12.26
C GLN A 189 -17.30 5.61 11.78
N VAL A 190 -16.82 4.50 12.37
CA VAL A 190 -17.29 3.16 12.04
C VAL A 190 -18.79 3.02 12.34
N GLU A 191 -19.24 3.55 13.47
CA GLU A 191 -20.65 3.54 13.84
C GLU A 191 -21.50 4.36 12.87
N GLU A 192 -21.12 5.62 12.63
CA GLU A 192 -21.85 6.53 11.74
C GLU A 192 -21.99 5.97 10.32
N ARG A 193 -20.91 5.36 9.80
CA ARG A 193 -20.88 4.89 8.42
C ARG A 193 -21.51 3.52 8.25
N LEU A 194 -21.30 2.60 9.20
CA LEU A 194 -21.61 1.17 9.03
C LEU A 194 -22.67 0.63 9.99
N HIS A 195 -23.18 1.44 10.92
CA HIS A 195 -24.15 1.03 11.95
C HIS A 195 -23.67 -0.22 12.71
N TRP A 196 -22.39 -0.20 13.06
CA TRP A 196 -21.68 -1.42 13.44
C TRP A 196 -22.25 -2.07 14.70
N SER A 197 -22.63 -1.26 15.69
CA SER A 197 -23.24 -1.77 16.92
C SER A 197 -24.60 -2.43 16.67
N GLU A 198 -25.39 -1.91 15.71
CA GLU A 198 -26.66 -2.51 15.30
C GLU A 198 -26.45 -3.88 14.63
N PHE A 199 -25.50 -3.97 13.71
CA PHE A 199 -25.12 -5.23 13.07
C PHE A 199 -24.76 -6.29 14.12
N LEU A 200 -23.91 -5.96 15.09
CA LEU A 200 -23.52 -6.90 16.15
C LEU A 200 -24.72 -7.37 16.99
N LYS A 201 -25.62 -6.45 17.37
CA LYS A 201 -26.82 -6.78 18.16
C LYS A 201 -27.74 -7.75 17.42
N ILE A 202 -28.01 -7.51 16.14
CA ILE A 202 -28.88 -8.39 15.33
C ILE A 202 -28.26 -9.79 15.22
N GLN A 203 -26.95 -9.87 15.01
CA GLN A 203 -26.25 -11.15 14.92
C GLN A 203 -26.23 -11.93 16.25
N ASP A 204 -26.12 -11.23 17.38
CA ASP A 204 -26.17 -11.86 18.71
C ASP A 204 -27.58 -12.37 19.04
N ALA A 205 -28.63 -11.65 18.65
CA ALA A 205 -30.01 -12.09 18.80
C ALA A 205 -30.30 -13.38 17.99
N GLN A 206 -29.78 -13.45 16.75
CA GLN A 206 -29.95 -14.63 15.89
C GLN A 206 -29.21 -15.88 16.39
N LYS A 207 -28.17 -15.73 17.22
CA LYS A 207 -27.46 -16.86 17.87
C LYS A 207 -28.22 -17.44 19.06
N GLY A 208 -29.16 -16.69 19.65
CA GLY A 208 -29.94 -17.13 20.81
C GLY A 208 -31.18 -17.97 20.46
N GLU A 209 -31.53 -18.08 19.18
CA GLU A 209 -32.72 -18.77 18.68
C GLU A 209 -32.43 -20.16 18.08
N THR A 210 -31.17 -20.61 18.12
CA THR A 210 -30.71 -21.95 17.67
C THR A 210 -30.22 -22.80 18.82
#